data_AF-L7JUG1-F1
#
_entry.id   AF-L7JUG1-F1
#
_cell.length_a   1.000
_cell.length_b   1.000
_cell.length_c   1.000
_cell.angle_alpha   90.00
_cell.angle_beta   90.00
_cell.angle_gamma   90.00
#
_symmetry.space_group_name_H-M   'P 1'
#
loop_
_entity.id
_entity.type
_entity.pdbx_description
1 polymer ?
#
loop_
_entity_poly.entity_id
_entity_poly.type
_entity_poly.pdbx_seq_one_letter_code
_entity_poly.pdbx_strand_id
1 'polypeptide(L)'
;MRVFKSLSMLCTSFCPSPSCARLYLLLTRVLLSLAFLRTSSSPSHCYARLLVLLMHLFFIYSPGPCMNGGEIRTNTFNEEGRILQVEYAIKNVSNAGTTLGLTCTDGIVLLGITTTNKNHIISRNEKIYRITGSIYCTISGIFSDGLQIISMARFIAQEYLYRNGVEMSIGYLVEEVAMRMQYFTQGGGMRPFGVSFLFAQVRGDECLLYSTDPAGSCNRWRAKAFGQKEDSINNALQSNADRQFTLEEGVRECFKVVMQKQEITESNAANYEVLFITKDRSYFLKSEDVKRIIRDTKGDVE
;
A
#
# COMPACT_ATOMS: atom_id res chain seq x y z
N MET A 1 45.47 -18.42 28.93
CA MET A 1 45.53 -16.96 28.69
C MET A 1 45.35 -16.56 27.21
N ARG A 2 45.98 -17.24 26.22
CA ARG A 2 45.81 -16.92 24.78
C ARG A 2 44.38 -17.12 24.25
N VAL A 3 43.70 -18.20 24.65
CA VAL A 3 42.29 -18.49 24.29
C VAL A 3 41.33 -17.39 24.75
N PHE A 4 41.56 -16.81 25.93
CA PHE A 4 40.74 -15.73 26.49
C PHE A 4 40.82 -14.43 25.67
N LYS A 5 42.01 -14.08 25.14
CA LYS A 5 42.18 -12.90 24.27
C LYS A 5 41.49 -13.09 22.92
N SER A 6 41.52 -14.30 22.37
CA SER A 6 40.84 -14.62 21.09
C SER A 6 39.31 -14.61 21.23
N LEU A 7 38.75 -15.17 22.31
CA LEU A 7 37.31 -15.14 22.56
C LEU A 7 36.77 -13.74 22.91
N SER A 8 37.55 -12.91 23.61
CA SER A 8 37.12 -11.53 23.88
C SER A 8 37.07 -10.70 22.61
N MET A 9 38.03 -10.88 21.68
CA MET A 9 38.02 -10.21 20.36
C MET A 9 36.84 -10.65 19.49
N LEU A 10 36.43 -11.92 19.53
CA LEU A 10 35.24 -12.39 18.81
C LEU A 10 33.92 -11.84 19.39
N CYS A 11 33.81 -11.72 20.73
CA CYS A 11 32.60 -11.18 21.34
C CYS A 11 32.41 -9.67 21.08
N THR A 12 33.50 -8.90 21.01
CA THR A 12 33.46 -7.46 20.72
C THR A 12 33.18 -7.13 19.26
N SER A 13 33.45 -8.06 18.33
CA SER A 13 33.19 -7.86 16.90
C SER A 13 31.75 -8.13 16.48
N PHE A 14 30.97 -8.86 17.30
CA PHE A 14 29.59 -9.24 16.99
C PHE A 14 28.51 -8.49 17.78
N CYS A 15 28.86 -7.71 18.81
CA CYS A 15 27.88 -7.00 19.64
C CYS A 15 28.28 -5.53 19.87
N PRO A 16 27.53 -4.54 19.35
CA PRO A 16 27.94 -3.13 19.39
C PRO A 16 27.59 -2.42 20.71
N SER A 17 26.85 -3.04 21.64
CA SER A 17 26.50 -2.42 22.93
C SER A 17 27.41 -2.89 24.09
N PRO A 18 27.98 -1.96 24.89
CA PRO A 18 28.91 -2.31 25.97
C PRO A 18 28.24 -3.09 27.12
N SER A 19 26.92 -3.01 27.27
CA SER A 19 26.12 -3.74 28.27
C SER A 19 25.90 -5.20 27.89
N CYS A 20 25.60 -5.53 26.62
CA CYS A 20 25.45 -6.92 26.18
C CYS A 20 26.79 -7.67 26.17
N ALA A 21 27.88 -7.00 25.79
CA ALA A 21 29.22 -7.59 25.82
C ALA A 21 29.65 -8.01 27.24
N ARG A 22 29.29 -7.23 28.28
CA ARG A 22 29.57 -7.56 29.68
C ARG A 22 28.78 -8.78 30.17
N LEU A 23 27.51 -8.90 29.78
CA LEU A 23 26.67 -10.04 30.17
C LEU A 23 27.17 -11.35 29.51
N TYR A 24 27.57 -11.28 28.23
CA TYR A 24 28.16 -12.43 27.52
C TYR A 24 29.50 -12.87 28.13
N LEU A 25 30.37 -11.93 28.49
CA LEU A 25 31.63 -12.20 29.16
C LEU A 25 31.44 -12.79 30.57
N LEU A 26 30.38 -12.41 31.28
CA LEU A 26 30.03 -12.99 32.58
C LEU A 26 29.50 -14.41 32.44
N LEU A 27 28.56 -14.65 31.52
CA LEU A 27 27.98 -15.98 31.28
C LEU A 27 29.03 -16.97 30.79
N THR A 28 29.91 -16.57 29.87
CA THR A 28 31.03 -17.41 29.42
C THR A 28 32.01 -17.71 30.56
N ARG A 29 32.28 -16.77 31.46
CA ARG A 29 33.11 -17.00 32.65
C ARG A 29 32.48 -17.96 33.65
N VAL A 30 31.17 -17.86 33.89
CA VAL A 30 30.43 -18.75 34.80
C VAL A 30 30.37 -20.18 34.23
N LEU A 31 30.19 -20.32 32.92
CA LEU A 31 30.14 -21.62 32.27
C LEU A 31 31.51 -22.29 32.16
N LEU A 32 32.59 -21.53 31.92
CA LEU A 32 33.95 -22.07 31.97
C LEU A 32 34.34 -22.53 33.39
N SER A 33 33.88 -21.83 34.43
CA SER A 33 34.16 -22.22 35.81
C SER A 33 33.36 -23.45 36.24
N LEU A 34 32.10 -23.57 35.80
CA LEU A 34 31.29 -24.78 35.99
C LEU A 34 31.84 -26.00 35.23
N ALA A 35 32.44 -25.80 34.05
CA ALA A 35 33.10 -26.87 33.30
C ALA A 35 34.39 -27.37 33.97
N PHE A 36 35.09 -26.51 34.72
CA PHE A 36 36.27 -26.88 35.50
C PHE A 36 35.95 -27.67 36.79
N LEU A 37 34.74 -27.50 37.34
CA LEU A 37 34.29 -28.14 38.59
C LEU A 37 33.84 -29.61 38.41
N ARG A 38 33.74 -30.13 37.17
CA ARG A 38 33.35 -31.52 36.88
C ARG A 38 34.48 -32.29 36.18
N THR A 39 35.53 -32.60 36.93
CA THR A 39 36.57 -33.54 36.48
C THR A 39 36.13 -34.98 36.73
N SER A 40 35.62 -35.67 35.70
CA SER A 40 35.72 -37.14 35.60
C SER A 40 35.26 -37.61 34.21
N SER A 41 36.08 -37.39 33.18
CA SER A 41 36.20 -38.24 31.97
C SER A 41 37.01 -37.50 30.91
N SER A 42 37.67 -38.25 30.02
CA SER A 42 38.69 -37.82 29.05
C SER A 42 38.54 -36.39 28.48
N PRO A 43 39.65 -35.63 28.33
CA PRO A 43 39.61 -34.20 27.99
C PRO A 43 38.87 -33.87 26.69
N SER A 44 38.90 -34.76 25.68
CA SER A 44 38.22 -34.55 24.39
C SER A 44 36.70 -34.40 24.49
N HIS A 45 36.04 -35.11 25.42
CA HIS A 45 34.59 -35.11 25.57
C HIS A 45 34.07 -33.87 26.31
N CYS A 46 34.85 -33.32 27.25
CA CYS A 46 34.52 -32.07 27.93
C CYS A 46 34.53 -30.87 26.97
N TYR A 47 35.53 -30.79 26.08
CA TYR A 47 35.60 -29.71 25.09
C TYR A 47 34.42 -29.75 24.12
N ALA A 48 34.03 -30.94 23.63
CA ALA A 48 32.87 -31.08 22.74
C ALA A 48 31.55 -30.66 23.41
N ARG A 49 31.31 -31.05 24.67
CA ARG A 49 30.11 -30.64 25.41
C ARG A 49 30.08 -29.15 25.71
N LEU A 50 31.23 -28.53 26.03
CA LEU A 50 31.34 -27.09 26.23
C LEU A 50 31.05 -26.33 24.94
N LEU A 51 31.53 -26.83 23.80
CA LEU A 51 31.32 -26.22 22.48
C LEU A 51 29.85 -26.31 22.05
N VAL A 52 29.19 -27.45 22.26
CA VAL A 52 27.75 -27.61 22.00
C VAL A 52 26.90 -26.71 22.91
N LEU A 53 27.26 -26.59 24.19
CA LEU A 53 26.57 -25.69 25.11
C LEU A 53 26.76 -24.22 24.71
N LEU A 54 27.98 -23.83 24.33
CA LEU A 54 28.28 -22.49 23.82
C LEU A 54 27.52 -22.20 22.51
N MET A 55 27.38 -23.17 21.59
CA MET A 55 26.59 -22.98 20.37
C MET A 55 25.10 -22.86 20.65
N HIS A 56 24.55 -23.63 21.60
CA HIS A 56 23.15 -23.48 22.00
C HIS A 56 22.88 -22.16 22.71
N LEU A 57 23.79 -21.70 23.56
CA LEU A 57 23.72 -20.36 24.14
C LEU A 57 23.88 -19.27 23.09
N PHE A 58 24.72 -19.46 22.07
CA PHE A 58 24.85 -18.53 20.95
C PHE A 58 23.59 -18.47 20.09
N PHE A 59 22.77 -19.53 20.04
CA PHE A 59 21.51 -19.55 19.32
C PHE A 59 20.34 -18.99 20.15
N ILE A 60 20.32 -19.23 21.46
CA ILE A 60 19.28 -18.76 22.38
C ILE A 60 19.50 -17.29 22.78
N TYR A 61 20.76 -16.88 22.92
CA TYR A 61 21.20 -15.53 23.24
C TYR A 61 22.00 -14.90 22.09
N SER A 62 21.87 -15.34 20.84
CA SER A 62 22.10 -14.39 19.76
C SER A 62 20.96 -13.39 19.89
N PRO A 63 21.19 -12.14 20.34
CA PRO A 63 20.26 -11.12 19.94
C PRO A 63 20.24 -11.21 18.41
N GLY A 64 19.11 -11.58 17.82
CA GLY A 64 18.89 -11.31 16.40
C GLY A 64 19.39 -9.88 16.15
N PRO A 65 20.10 -9.63 15.03
CA PRO A 65 21.01 -8.51 14.84
C PRO A 65 20.49 -7.29 15.60
N CYS A 66 21.20 -6.89 16.66
CA CYS A 66 20.81 -5.75 17.49
C CYS A 66 20.64 -4.58 16.53
N MET A 67 19.40 -4.24 16.20
CA MET A 67 19.10 -3.33 15.12
C MET A 67 19.65 -1.97 15.53
N ASN A 68 20.66 -1.49 14.80
CA ASN A 68 21.31 -0.22 15.08
C ASN A 68 20.23 0.88 15.12
N GLY A 69 20.31 1.75 16.13
CA GLY A 69 19.34 2.80 16.42
C GLY A 69 19.14 3.78 15.26
N GLY A 70 18.17 3.46 14.40
CA GLY A 70 17.74 4.26 13.27
C GLY A 70 16.62 3.63 12.44
N GLU A 71 16.06 2.49 12.87
CA GLU A 71 14.94 1.88 12.14
C GLU A 71 13.65 2.63 12.42
N ILE A 72 13.14 3.28 11.37
CA ILE A 72 11.85 3.92 11.33
C ILE A 72 10.79 2.84 11.50
N ARG A 73 10.25 2.70 12.72
CA ARG A 73 9.14 1.79 13.00
C ARG A 73 7.83 2.43 12.58
N THR A 74 6.88 1.59 12.20
CA THR A 74 5.54 2.02 11.76
C THR A 74 4.78 2.79 12.85
N ASN A 75 5.06 2.52 14.12
CA ASN A 75 4.38 3.12 15.27
C ASN A 75 5.24 4.14 16.04
N THR A 76 6.31 4.67 15.44
CA THR A 76 7.21 5.63 16.09
C THR A 76 7.16 6.96 15.37
N PHE A 77 6.85 8.02 16.11
CA PHE A 77 6.88 9.39 15.61
C PHE A 77 8.32 9.90 15.52
N ASN A 78 8.61 10.71 14.51
CA ASN A 78 9.85 11.49 14.45
C ASN A 78 9.74 12.73 15.37
N GLU A 79 10.83 13.52 15.45
CA GLU A 79 10.87 14.77 16.23
C GLU A 79 9.83 15.80 15.79
N GLU A 80 9.34 15.70 14.54
CA GLU A 80 8.29 16.56 13.96
C GLU A 80 6.87 16.05 14.21
N GLY A 81 6.69 14.89 14.87
CA GLY A 81 5.37 14.28 15.11
C GLY A 81 4.78 13.54 13.91
N ARG A 82 5.62 13.07 12.97
CA ARG A 82 5.23 12.38 11.73
C ARG A 82 5.61 10.91 11.76
N ILE A 83 4.85 10.09 11.03
CA ILE A 83 5.12 8.65 10.86
C ILE A 83 5.69 8.40 9.46
N LEU A 84 7.02 8.34 9.36
CA LEU A 84 7.71 8.29 8.07
C LEU A 84 7.37 7.04 7.24
N GLN A 85 7.06 5.91 7.87
CA GLN A 85 6.64 4.69 7.14
C GLN A 85 5.36 4.89 6.33
N VAL A 86 4.41 5.68 6.85
CA VAL A 86 3.17 5.99 6.15
C VAL A 86 3.46 6.90 4.97
N GLU A 87 4.34 7.87 5.14
CA GLU A 87 4.73 8.79 4.07
C GLU A 87 5.47 8.09 2.94
N TYR A 88 6.32 7.11 3.26
CA TYR A 88 6.95 6.28 2.25
C TYR A 88 5.93 5.44 1.48
N ALA A 89 4.90 4.92 2.15
CA ALA A 89 3.81 4.22 1.49
C ALA A 89 3.02 5.14 0.54
N ILE A 90 2.68 6.35 0.98
CA ILE A 90 2.02 7.37 0.14
C ILE A 90 2.91 7.73 -1.05
N LYS A 91 4.22 7.95 -0.83
CA LYS A 91 5.15 8.28 -1.90
C LYS A 91 5.28 7.15 -2.94
N ASN A 92 5.21 5.90 -2.49
CA ASN A 92 5.18 4.74 -3.37
C ASN A 92 3.90 4.70 -4.22
N VAL A 93 2.75 5.09 -3.65
CA VAL A 93 1.51 5.24 -4.41
C VAL A 93 1.66 6.30 -5.49
N SER A 94 2.26 7.47 -5.20
CA SER A 94 2.49 8.53 -6.19
C SER A 94 3.37 8.09 -7.39
N ASN A 95 4.12 6.99 -7.27
CA ASN A 95 4.92 6.43 -8.36
C ASN A 95 4.17 5.36 -9.18
N ALA A 96 3.04 4.85 -8.66
CA ALA A 96 2.22 3.86 -9.35
C ALA A 96 1.39 4.49 -10.47
N GLY A 97 0.87 3.67 -11.39
CA GLY A 97 0.10 4.21 -12.51
C GLY A 97 -1.14 4.99 -12.02
N THR A 98 -1.50 6.03 -12.76
CA THR A 98 -2.55 6.97 -12.36
C THR A 98 -3.95 6.34 -12.37
N THR A 99 -4.77 6.76 -11.41
CA THR A 99 -6.23 6.55 -11.37
C THR A 99 -6.90 7.88 -11.09
N LEU A 100 -8.11 8.06 -11.62
CA LEU A 100 -8.87 9.30 -11.52
C LEU A 100 -10.36 8.98 -11.41
N GLY A 101 -11.05 9.68 -10.52
CA GLY A 101 -12.50 9.68 -10.41
C GLY A 101 -13.06 11.09 -10.54
N LEU A 102 -14.18 11.22 -11.25
CA LEU A 102 -14.90 12.49 -11.42
C LEU A 102 -16.41 12.25 -11.29
N THR A 103 -17.04 12.97 -10.37
CA THR A 103 -18.49 13.03 -10.22
C THR A 103 -19.08 13.97 -11.26
N CYS A 104 -20.10 13.49 -11.95
CA CYS A 104 -20.87 14.19 -12.96
C CYS A 104 -22.33 14.33 -12.49
N THR A 105 -23.14 15.07 -13.25
CA THR A 105 -24.56 15.28 -12.95
C THR A 105 -25.40 14.01 -13.15
N ASP A 106 -25.01 13.20 -14.13
CA ASP A 106 -25.69 12.01 -14.63
C ASP A 106 -24.99 10.70 -14.22
N GLY A 107 -23.87 10.78 -13.50
CA GLY A 107 -23.14 9.61 -13.04
C GLY A 107 -21.72 9.90 -12.56
N ILE A 108 -20.87 8.88 -12.53
CA ILE A 108 -19.46 8.97 -12.14
C ILE A 108 -18.59 8.35 -13.23
N VAL A 109 -17.51 9.04 -13.58
CA VAL A 109 -16.43 8.51 -14.42
C VAL A 109 -15.32 7.99 -13.52
N LEU A 110 -14.92 6.73 -13.70
CA LEU A 110 -13.68 6.18 -13.17
C LEU A 110 -12.72 5.89 -14.33
N LEU A 111 -11.48 6.35 -14.19
CA LEU A 111 -10.40 6.16 -15.14
C LEU A 111 -9.23 5.45 -14.45
N GLY A 112 -8.78 4.34 -15.02
CA GLY A 112 -7.57 3.62 -14.63
C GLY A 112 -6.57 3.59 -15.79
N ILE A 113 -5.32 4.01 -15.54
CA ILE A 113 -4.25 3.96 -16.54
C ILE A 113 -3.30 2.83 -16.19
N THR A 114 -3.31 1.76 -16.98
CA THR A 114 -2.46 0.59 -16.79
C THR A 114 -1.14 0.76 -17.55
N THR A 115 -0.03 0.74 -16.82
CA THR A 115 1.31 0.76 -17.42
C THR A 115 1.68 -0.66 -17.86
N THR A 116 1.15 -1.13 -18.99
CA THR A 116 1.53 -2.43 -19.56
C THR A 116 2.59 -2.27 -20.65
N ASN A 117 3.71 -2.98 -20.48
CA ASN A 117 4.62 -3.32 -21.57
C ASN A 117 3.88 -4.23 -22.56
N LYS A 118 4.06 -3.96 -23.86
CA LYS A 118 3.30 -4.50 -25.00
C LYS A 118 3.31 -6.04 -25.19
N ASN A 119 3.90 -6.83 -24.28
CA ASN A 119 4.29 -8.22 -24.53
C ASN A 119 3.60 -9.28 -23.63
N HIS A 120 2.67 -8.94 -22.73
CA HIS A 120 1.96 -9.95 -21.92
C HIS A 120 0.47 -10.00 -22.25
N ILE A 121 0.09 -11.00 -23.03
CA ILE A 121 -1.29 -11.29 -23.49
C ILE A 121 -2.21 -11.75 -22.34
N ILE A 122 -1.65 -12.12 -21.18
CA ILE A 122 -2.36 -12.96 -20.19
C ILE A 122 -2.85 -12.21 -18.95
N SER A 123 -2.49 -10.95 -18.75
CA SER A 123 -2.97 -10.21 -17.58
C SER A 123 -3.08 -8.72 -17.91
N ARG A 124 -4.22 -8.34 -18.50
CA ARG A 124 -4.71 -6.97 -18.34
C ARG A 124 -4.91 -6.78 -16.85
N ASN A 125 -3.97 -6.09 -16.20
CA ASN A 125 -4.17 -5.65 -14.83
C ASN A 125 -5.25 -4.56 -14.90
N GLU A 126 -6.49 -4.98 -14.70
CA GLU A 126 -7.64 -4.11 -14.48
C GLU A 126 -7.33 -3.28 -13.23
N LYS A 127 -7.57 -1.97 -13.31
CA LYS A 127 -7.44 -1.08 -12.17
C LYS A 127 -8.77 -0.82 -11.50
N ILE A 128 -9.86 -1.06 -12.22
CA ILE A 128 -11.22 -0.83 -11.74
C ILE A 128 -11.84 -2.18 -11.35
N TYR A 129 -12.32 -2.26 -10.12
CA TYR A 129 -12.88 -3.46 -9.54
C TYR A 129 -14.30 -3.22 -9.05
N ARG A 130 -15.17 -4.19 -9.31
CA ARG A 130 -16.50 -4.22 -8.73
C ARG A 130 -16.45 -4.78 -7.30
N ILE A 131 -17.02 -4.06 -6.33
CA ILE A 131 -17.15 -4.53 -4.94
C ILE A 131 -18.54 -5.15 -4.72
N THR A 132 -19.59 -4.41 -5.05
CA THR A 132 -21.00 -4.87 -4.91
C THR A 132 -21.76 -4.71 -6.23
N GLY A 133 -23.09 -4.65 -6.22
CA GLY A 133 -23.87 -4.36 -7.41
C GLY A 133 -23.71 -2.91 -7.87
N SER A 134 -23.68 -1.97 -6.91
CA SER A 134 -23.58 -0.52 -7.19
C SER A 134 -22.22 0.11 -6.86
N ILE A 135 -21.36 -0.56 -6.09
CA ILE A 135 -20.07 0.00 -5.65
C ILE A 135 -18.92 -0.54 -6.50
N TYR A 136 -18.11 0.39 -6.99
CA TYR A 136 -16.88 0.14 -7.72
C TYR A 136 -15.70 0.83 -7.03
N CYS A 137 -14.48 0.33 -7.24
CA CYS A 137 -13.27 0.98 -6.76
C CYS A 137 -12.15 0.94 -7.78
N THR A 138 -11.25 1.92 -7.73
CA THR A 138 -9.98 1.90 -8.47
C THR A 138 -8.80 1.68 -7.52
N ILE A 139 -7.73 1.07 -8.02
CA ILE A 139 -6.49 0.85 -7.27
C ILE A 139 -5.33 1.67 -7.84
N SER A 140 -4.61 2.39 -6.97
CA SER A 140 -3.29 2.93 -7.26
C SER A 140 -2.28 2.51 -6.18
N GLY A 141 -1.14 1.95 -6.57
CA GLY A 141 -0.11 1.46 -5.65
C GLY A 141 0.26 0.00 -5.88
N ILE A 142 0.61 -0.70 -4.80
CA ILE A 142 0.94 -2.12 -4.80
C ILE A 142 -0.32 -2.95 -5.04
N PHE A 143 -0.34 -3.66 -6.15
CA PHE A 143 -1.51 -4.41 -6.60
C PHE A 143 -1.94 -5.54 -5.65
N SER A 144 -0.97 -6.29 -5.09
CA SER A 144 -1.25 -7.37 -4.14
C SER A 144 -1.94 -6.90 -2.87
N ASP A 145 -1.50 -5.75 -2.35
CA ASP A 145 -2.11 -5.10 -1.19
C ASP A 145 -3.54 -4.66 -1.53
N GLY A 146 -3.71 -4.11 -2.74
CA GLY A 146 -4.99 -3.74 -3.33
C GLY A 146 -6.02 -4.88 -3.31
N LEU A 147 -5.64 -6.03 -3.85
CA LEU A 147 -6.51 -7.20 -3.95
C LEU A 147 -6.93 -7.76 -2.58
N GLN A 148 -6.03 -7.73 -1.59
CA GLN A 148 -6.36 -8.17 -0.24
C GLN A 148 -7.47 -7.31 0.38
N ILE A 149 -7.35 -5.99 0.26
CA ILE A 149 -8.36 -5.05 0.76
C ILE A 149 -9.67 -5.17 -0.01
N ILE A 150 -9.63 -5.37 -1.33
CA ILE A 150 -10.85 -5.58 -2.14
C ILE A 150 -11.59 -6.84 -1.71
N SER A 151 -10.87 -7.95 -1.49
CA SER A 151 -11.47 -9.19 -1.01
C SER A 151 -12.19 -8.99 0.33
N MET A 152 -11.53 -8.26 1.25
CA MET A 152 -12.12 -7.89 2.53
C MET A 152 -13.33 -6.96 2.37
N ALA A 153 -13.25 -5.92 1.54
CA ALA A 153 -14.34 -4.98 1.29
C ALA A 153 -15.58 -5.69 0.72
N ARG A 154 -15.38 -6.66 -0.18
CA ARG A 154 -16.45 -7.52 -0.70
C ARG A 154 -17.09 -8.34 0.41
N PHE A 155 -16.29 -8.94 1.29
CA PHE A 155 -16.79 -9.71 2.43
C PHE A 155 -17.65 -8.83 3.36
N ILE A 156 -17.14 -7.67 3.78
CA ILE A 156 -17.84 -6.72 4.65
C ILE A 156 -19.18 -6.30 4.02
N ALA A 157 -19.17 -5.94 2.74
CA ALA A 157 -20.38 -5.48 2.07
C ALA A 157 -21.44 -6.59 1.92
N GLN A 158 -21.02 -7.83 1.66
CA GLN A 158 -21.93 -8.98 1.59
C GLN A 158 -22.49 -9.36 2.97
N GLU A 159 -21.66 -9.31 4.00
CA GLU A 159 -22.09 -9.54 5.38
C GLU A 159 -23.11 -8.49 5.82
N TYR A 160 -22.89 -7.22 5.48
CA TYR A 160 -23.84 -6.14 5.73
C TYR A 160 -25.17 -6.38 5.01
N LEU A 161 -25.12 -6.76 3.73
CA LEU A 161 -26.32 -7.09 2.95
C LEU A 161 -27.09 -8.26 3.55
N TYR A 162 -26.39 -9.31 3.98
CA TYR A 162 -27.00 -10.48 4.62
C TYR A 162 -27.70 -10.12 5.93
N ARG A 163 -27.08 -9.28 6.76
CA ARG A 163 -27.64 -8.87 8.07
C ARG A 163 -28.80 -7.89 7.95
N ASN A 164 -28.67 -6.90 7.08
CA ASN A 164 -29.59 -5.76 7.03
C ASN A 164 -30.61 -5.85 5.89
N GLY A 165 -30.43 -6.77 4.93
CA GLY A 165 -31.28 -6.90 3.74
C GLY A 165 -31.18 -5.73 2.75
N VAL A 166 -30.26 -4.79 2.96
CA VAL A 166 -30.05 -3.60 2.12
C VAL A 166 -28.58 -3.45 1.77
N GLU A 167 -28.30 -2.91 0.59
CA GLU A 167 -26.92 -2.67 0.15
C GLU A 167 -26.25 -1.59 1.01
N MET A 168 -24.99 -1.85 1.37
CA MET A 168 -24.18 -0.96 2.20
C MET A 168 -23.98 0.41 1.52
N SER A 169 -24.03 1.48 2.31
CA SER A 169 -23.61 2.80 1.83
C SER A 169 -22.10 2.83 1.62
N ILE A 170 -21.65 3.41 0.51
CA ILE A 170 -20.22 3.58 0.22
C ILE A 170 -19.47 4.27 1.35
N GLY A 171 -20.06 5.28 2.00
CA GLY A 171 -19.39 6.00 3.09
C GLY A 171 -19.01 5.06 4.24
N TYR A 172 -19.94 4.18 4.64
CA TYR A 172 -19.71 3.20 5.69
C TYR A 172 -18.69 2.13 5.26
N LEU A 173 -18.74 1.69 4.00
CA LEU A 173 -17.75 0.75 3.47
C LEU A 173 -16.34 1.32 3.49
N VAL A 174 -16.16 2.58 3.04
CA VAL A 174 -14.85 3.21 2.99
C VAL A 174 -14.32 3.48 4.40
N GLU A 175 -15.18 3.83 5.35
CA GLU A 175 -14.79 3.97 6.76
C GLU A 175 -14.26 2.66 7.35
N GLU A 176 -14.94 1.53 7.14
CA GLU A 176 -14.47 0.21 7.57
C GLU A 176 -13.13 -0.18 6.92
N VAL A 177 -12.98 0.10 5.63
CA VAL A 177 -11.72 -0.12 4.91
C VAL A 177 -10.60 0.77 5.45
N ALA A 178 -10.88 2.06 5.66
CA ALA A 178 -9.92 3.03 6.20
C ALA A 178 -9.48 2.66 7.62
N MET A 179 -10.41 2.27 8.49
CA MET A 179 -10.11 1.75 9.83
C MET A 179 -9.20 0.52 9.77
N ARG A 180 -9.46 -0.42 8.84
CA ARG A 180 -8.57 -1.55 8.64
C ARG A 180 -7.18 -1.12 8.23
N MET A 181 -7.06 -0.19 7.27
CA MET A 181 -5.77 0.30 6.81
C MET A 181 -4.99 1.00 7.93
N GLN A 182 -5.68 1.83 8.71
CA GLN A 182 -5.13 2.53 9.87
C GLN A 182 -4.63 1.56 10.95
N TYR A 183 -5.31 0.43 11.18
CA TYR A 183 -4.84 -0.57 12.14
C TYR A 183 -3.40 -1.05 11.87
N PHE A 184 -3.00 -1.15 10.60
CA PHE A 184 -1.63 -1.54 10.22
C PHE A 184 -0.60 -0.42 10.37
N THR A 185 -1.02 0.82 10.63
CA THR A 185 -0.11 1.93 10.93
C THR A 185 0.18 2.06 12.42
N GLN A 186 -0.65 1.47 13.28
CA GLN A 186 -0.52 1.58 14.74
C GLN A 186 0.20 0.39 15.38
N GLY A 187 0.08 -0.81 14.82
CA GLY A 187 0.69 -1.99 15.43
C GLY A 187 2.18 -2.14 15.13
N GLY A 188 2.95 -2.48 16.17
CA GLY A 188 4.38 -2.75 16.05
C GLY A 188 4.66 -3.97 15.18
N GLY A 189 5.62 -3.86 14.26
CA GLY A 189 6.03 -4.95 13.36
C GLY A 189 5.11 -5.18 12.15
N MET A 190 4.03 -4.41 12.02
CA MET A 190 3.21 -4.38 10.81
C MET A 190 3.71 -3.32 9.83
N ARG A 191 3.54 -3.55 8.53
CA ARG A 191 3.80 -2.54 7.49
C ARG A 191 2.48 -1.88 7.05
N PRO A 192 2.46 -0.57 6.77
CA PRO A 192 1.33 0.07 6.13
C PRO A 192 1.06 -0.55 4.76
N PHE A 193 -0.19 -0.44 4.32
CA PHE A 193 -0.57 -0.82 2.96
C PHE A 193 0.00 0.19 1.96
N GLY A 194 0.57 -0.29 0.86
CA GLY A 194 1.13 0.57 -0.19
C GLY A 194 0.13 0.93 -1.29
N VAL A 195 -1.14 1.18 -0.94
CA VAL A 195 -2.22 1.35 -1.92
C VAL A 195 -3.20 2.46 -1.49
N SER A 196 -3.67 3.23 -2.47
CA SER A 196 -4.81 4.13 -2.34
C SER A 196 -5.95 3.67 -3.23
N PHE A 197 -7.17 3.97 -2.80
CA PHE A 197 -8.39 3.63 -3.52
C PHE A 197 -9.25 4.85 -3.77
N LEU A 198 -9.96 4.82 -4.89
CA LEU A 198 -11.14 5.65 -5.12
C LEU A 198 -12.33 4.72 -5.19
N PHE A 199 -13.35 4.94 -4.37
CA PHE A 199 -14.61 4.22 -4.39
C PHE A 199 -15.67 5.11 -5.02
N ALA A 200 -16.53 4.53 -5.86
CA ALA A 200 -17.64 5.20 -6.49
C ALA A 200 -18.94 4.42 -6.32
N GLN A 201 -20.01 5.14 -6.01
CA GLN A 201 -21.37 4.61 -5.94
C GLN A 201 -22.34 5.69 -6.43
N VAL A 202 -23.30 5.30 -7.25
CA VAL A 202 -24.45 6.14 -7.59
C VAL A 202 -25.66 5.56 -6.86
N ARG A 203 -26.28 6.35 -5.99
CA ARG A 203 -27.44 5.92 -5.19
C ARG A 203 -28.56 6.96 -5.33
N GLY A 204 -29.65 6.57 -6.00
CA GLY A 204 -30.71 7.52 -6.32
C GLY A 204 -30.18 8.59 -7.27
N ASP A 205 -30.22 9.85 -6.85
CA ASP A 205 -29.67 10.98 -7.60
C ASP A 205 -28.32 11.45 -7.04
N GLU A 206 -27.78 10.77 -6.02
CA GLU A 206 -26.49 11.11 -5.44
C GLU A 206 -25.35 10.33 -6.09
N CYS A 207 -24.39 11.08 -6.64
CA CYS A 207 -23.09 10.57 -7.07
C CYS A 207 -22.07 10.71 -5.93
N LEU A 208 -21.62 9.59 -5.39
CA LEU A 208 -20.71 9.52 -4.25
C LEU A 208 -19.35 8.98 -4.68
N LEU A 209 -18.32 9.82 -4.58
CA LEU A 209 -16.92 9.45 -4.78
C LEU A 209 -16.16 9.65 -3.48
N TYR A 210 -15.52 8.58 -2.99
CA TYR A 210 -14.76 8.55 -1.76
C TYR A 210 -13.34 8.07 -2.02
N SER A 211 -12.40 8.46 -1.16
CA SER A 211 -11.02 7.96 -1.21
C SER A 211 -10.58 7.42 0.13
N THR A 212 -9.65 6.46 0.08
CA THR A 212 -8.80 6.09 1.22
C THR A 212 -7.36 5.89 0.75
N ASP A 213 -6.42 6.17 1.64
CA ASP A 213 -4.98 6.13 1.39
C ASP A 213 -4.26 5.30 2.47
N PRO A 214 -2.94 5.05 2.34
CA PRO A 214 -2.16 4.29 3.32
C PRO A 214 -2.25 4.78 4.77
N ALA A 215 -2.58 6.06 4.98
CA ALA A 215 -2.78 6.63 6.31
C ALA A 215 -4.10 6.19 6.97
N GLY A 216 -5.04 5.65 6.19
CA GLY A 216 -6.40 5.35 6.63
C GLY A 216 -7.28 6.59 6.69
N SER A 217 -7.04 7.59 5.83
CA SER A 217 -7.96 8.72 5.69
C SER A 217 -9.23 8.30 4.94
N CYS A 218 -10.37 8.91 5.26
CA CYS A 218 -11.63 8.72 4.54
C CYS A 218 -12.17 10.09 4.16
N ASN A 219 -12.22 10.39 2.87
CA ASN A 219 -12.63 11.71 2.37
C ASN A 219 -13.58 11.58 1.17
N ARG A 220 -14.59 12.45 1.10
CA ARG A 220 -15.50 12.59 -0.05
C ARG A 220 -14.93 13.62 -1.03
N TRP A 221 -15.04 13.34 -2.32
CA TRP A 221 -14.50 14.19 -3.38
C TRP A 221 -15.50 14.42 -4.50
N ARG A 222 -15.37 15.55 -5.20
CA ARG A 222 -15.98 15.74 -6.54
C ARG A 222 -15.10 15.17 -7.64
N ALA A 223 -13.79 15.37 -7.51
CA ALA A 223 -12.77 14.82 -8.39
C ALA A 223 -11.54 14.48 -7.56
N LYS A 224 -10.89 13.36 -7.84
CA LYS A 224 -9.64 12.99 -7.16
C LYS A 224 -8.84 12.04 -8.03
N ALA A 225 -7.54 12.27 -8.12
CA ALA A 225 -6.57 11.37 -8.71
C ALA A 225 -5.56 10.87 -7.67
N PHE A 226 -5.07 9.65 -7.91
CA PHE A 226 -3.91 9.07 -7.26
C PHE A 226 -2.91 8.53 -8.27
N GLY A 227 -1.64 8.47 -7.90
CA GLY A 227 -0.57 7.88 -8.71
C GLY A 227 0.35 8.93 -9.34
N GLN A 228 0.92 8.59 -10.49
CA GLN A 228 1.86 9.47 -11.17
C GLN A 228 1.23 10.82 -11.48
N LYS A 229 1.96 11.88 -11.09
CA LYS A 229 1.60 13.29 -11.32
C LYS A 229 0.29 13.71 -10.64
N GLU A 230 -0.12 13.02 -9.58
CA GLU A 230 -1.37 13.30 -8.85
C GLU A 230 -1.48 14.75 -8.38
N ASP A 231 -0.41 15.37 -7.89
CA ASP A 231 -0.44 16.78 -7.44
C ASP A 231 -0.86 17.71 -8.58
N SER A 232 -0.23 17.57 -9.75
CA SER A 232 -0.55 18.43 -10.89
C SER A 232 -1.93 18.14 -11.47
N ILE A 233 -2.37 16.88 -11.46
CA ILE A 233 -3.70 16.48 -11.96
C ILE A 233 -4.77 17.02 -11.01
N ASN A 234 -4.60 16.83 -9.70
CA ASN A 234 -5.53 17.33 -8.69
C ASN A 234 -5.63 18.85 -8.71
N ASN A 235 -4.51 19.58 -8.89
CA ASN A 235 -4.53 21.04 -9.02
C ASN A 235 -5.28 21.51 -10.27
N ALA A 236 -5.16 20.79 -11.39
CA ALA A 236 -5.91 21.10 -12.61
C ALA A 236 -7.41 20.78 -12.48
N LEU A 237 -7.78 19.75 -11.71
CA LEU A 237 -9.18 19.45 -11.42
C LEU A 237 -9.80 20.47 -10.46
N GLN A 238 -9.00 21.04 -9.55
CA GLN A 238 -9.45 22.08 -8.62
C GLN A 238 -9.85 23.38 -9.30
N SER A 239 -9.22 23.76 -10.42
CA SER A 239 -9.59 24.98 -11.14
C SER A 239 -11.00 24.91 -11.73
N ASN A 240 -11.48 23.70 -12.03
CA ASN A 240 -12.82 23.43 -12.53
C ASN A 240 -13.74 22.83 -11.45
N ALA A 241 -13.41 23.00 -10.16
CA ALA A 241 -14.12 22.34 -9.06
C ALA A 241 -15.60 22.69 -8.99
N ASP A 242 -16.00 23.92 -9.34
CA ASP A 242 -17.40 24.34 -9.27
C ASP A 242 -18.23 23.87 -10.46
N ARG A 243 -17.58 23.66 -11.62
CA ARG A 243 -18.26 23.26 -12.85
C ARG A 243 -18.89 21.88 -12.69
N GLN A 244 -20.13 21.78 -13.15
CA GLN A 244 -20.81 20.51 -13.30
C GLN A 244 -20.57 19.99 -14.71
N PHE A 245 -20.27 18.70 -14.80
CA PHE A 245 -20.03 18.02 -16.06
C PHE A 245 -21.14 16.99 -16.28
N THR A 246 -21.51 16.78 -17.54
CA THR A 246 -22.14 15.53 -17.98
C THR A 246 -21.09 14.43 -18.09
N LEU A 247 -21.46 13.15 -18.17
CA LEU A 247 -20.50 12.04 -18.29
C LEU A 247 -19.59 12.18 -19.52
N GLU A 248 -20.15 12.63 -20.65
CA GLU A 248 -19.39 12.82 -21.89
C GLU A 248 -18.40 13.99 -21.83
N GLU A 249 -18.76 15.07 -21.14
CA GLU A 249 -17.84 16.19 -20.90
C GLU A 249 -16.82 15.82 -19.83
N GLY A 250 -17.25 15.11 -18.79
CA GLY A 250 -16.42 14.69 -17.67
C GLY A 250 -15.31 13.74 -18.10
N VAL A 251 -15.61 12.79 -18.99
CA VAL A 251 -14.57 11.92 -19.56
C VAL A 251 -13.57 12.72 -20.40
N ARG A 252 -14.02 13.71 -21.19
CA ARG A 252 -13.13 14.57 -21.97
C ARG A 252 -12.23 15.40 -21.05
N GLU A 253 -12.79 15.96 -19.98
CA GLU A 253 -12.02 16.70 -18.98
C GLU A 253 -10.97 15.81 -18.29
N CYS A 254 -11.36 14.58 -17.91
CA CYS A 254 -10.42 13.58 -17.38
C CYS A 254 -9.25 13.34 -18.34
N PHE A 255 -9.52 13.10 -19.63
CA PHE A 255 -8.47 12.90 -20.62
C PHE A 255 -7.64 14.18 -20.85
N LYS A 256 -8.26 15.35 -20.90
CA LYS A 256 -7.59 16.64 -21.08
C LYS A 256 -6.56 16.89 -19.99
N VAL A 257 -6.93 16.72 -18.73
CA VAL A 257 -6.03 16.91 -17.59
C VAL A 257 -4.87 15.90 -17.62
N VAL A 258 -5.14 14.65 -17.99
CA VAL A 258 -4.09 13.63 -18.13
C VAL A 258 -3.16 13.95 -19.31
N MET A 259 -3.70 14.38 -20.46
CA MET A 259 -2.92 14.73 -21.68
C MET A 259 -1.95 15.88 -21.46
N GLN A 260 -2.33 16.88 -20.66
CA GLN A 260 -1.42 17.98 -20.29
C GLN A 260 -0.17 17.50 -19.56
N LYS A 261 -0.21 16.30 -18.96
CA LYS A 261 0.82 15.79 -18.07
C LYS A 261 1.48 14.54 -18.61
N GLN A 262 0.82 13.74 -19.43
CA GLN A 262 1.32 12.50 -20.00
C GLN A 262 1.00 12.44 -21.49
N GLU A 263 1.95 11.95 -22.29
CA GLU A 263 1.72 11.75 -23.72
C GLU A 263 0.71 10.62 -23.94
N ILE A 264 -0.45 10.97 -24.48
CA ILE A 264 -1.49 10.02 -24.87
C ILE A 264 -1.47 9.89 -26.39
N THR A 265 -1.39 8.66 -26.88
CA THR A 265 -1.47 8.32 -28.31
C THR A 265 -2.56 7.29 -28.54
N GLU A 266 -3.15 7.26 -29.74
CA GLU A 266 -4.20 6.29 -30.07
C GLU A 266 -3.71 4.83 -29.96
N SER A 267 -2.40 4.61 -30.16
CA SER A 267 -1.76 3.30 -30.01
C SER A 267 -1.74 2.81 -28.56
N ASN A 268 -1.81 3.73 -27.60
CA ASN A 268 -1.84 3.42 -26.16
C ASN A 268 -3.27 3.37 -25.60
N ALA A 269 -4.31 3.53 -26.43
CA ALA A 269 -5.70 3.54 -25.97
C ALA A 269 -6.11 2.28 -25.17
N ALA A 270 -5.46 1.14 -25.45
CA ALA A 270 -5.69 -0.11 -24.73
C ALA A 270 -5.25 -0.09 -23.25
N ASN A 271 -4.43 0.89 -22.85
CA ASN A 271 -3.95 1.06 -21.48
C ASN A 271 -4.94 1.86 -20.61
N TYR A 272 -5.96 2.46 -21.21
CA TYR A 272 -6.95 3.27 -20.51
C TYR A 272 -8.21 2.46 -20.29
N GLU A 273 -8.53 2.23 -19.03
CA GLU A 273 -9.76 1.61 -18.58
C GLU A 273 -10.70 2.70 -18.10
N VAL A 274 -11.88 2.81 -18.72
CA VAL A 274 -12.89 3.82 -18.37
C VAL A 274 -14.17 3.10 -18.01
N LEU A 275 -14.68 3.37 -16.82
CA LEU A 275 -15.97 2.89 -16.35
C LEU A 275 -16.91 4.08 -16.15
N PHE A 276 -18.08 4.01 -16.78
CA PHE A 276 -19.20 4.90 -16.47
C PHE A 276 -20.14 4.19 -15.50
N ILE A 277 -20.53 4.91 -14.45
CA ILE A 277 -21.48 4.45 -13.45
C ILE A 277 -22.64 5.44 -13.48
N THR A 278 -23.80 5.01 -13.97
CA THR A 278 -25.05 5.77 -13.90
C THR A 278 -25.99 5.14 -12.87
N LYS A 279 -27.13 5.78 -12.64
CA LYS A 279 -28.21 5.25 -11.79
C LYS A 279 -28.73 3.89 -12.27
N ASP A 280 -28.82 3.71 -13.58
CA ASP A 280 -29.45 2.52 -14.17
C ASP A 280 -28.44 1.42 -14.50
N ARG A 281 -27.22 1.79 -14.89
CA ARG A 281 -26.22 0.83 -15.35
C ARG A 281 -24.79 1.32 -15.14
N SER A 282 -23.89 0.35 -15.03
CA SER A 282 -22.45 0.58 -15.04
C SER A 282 -21.83 -0.21 -16.19
N TYR A 283 -21.04 0.44 -17.04
CA TYR A 283 -20.44 -0.19 -18.21
C TYR A 283 -19.07 0.40 -18.55
N PHE A 284 -18.17 -0.50 -18.97
CA PHE A 284 -16.85 -0.12 -19.46
C PHE A 284 -16.95 0.40 -20.89
N LEU A 285 -16.19 1.45 -21.19
CA LEU A 285 -16.07 1.93 -22.57
C LEU A 285 -15.22 0.97 -23.40
N LYS A 286 -15.61 0.77 -24.66
CA LYS A 286 -14.82 -0.02 -25.60
C LYS A 286 -13.59 0.76 -26.03
N SER A 287 -12.52 0.04 -26.42
CA SER A 287 -11.29 0.68 -26.88
C SER A 287 -11.48 1.61 -28.08
N GLU A 288 -12.49 1.38 -28.92
CA GLU A 288 -12.86 2.24 -30.04
C GLU A 288 -13.41 3.60 -29.58
N ASP A 289 -14.28 3.59 -28.58
CA ASP A 289 -14.86 4.80 -27.98
C ASP A 289 -13.79 5.62 -27.27
N VAL A 290 -12.89 4.94 -26.55
CA VAL A 290 -11.73 5.58 -25.89
C VAL A 290 -10.81 6.24 -26.92
N LYS A 291 -10.53 5.59 -28.06
CA LYS A 291 -9.75 6.19 -29.16
C LYS A 291 -10.42 7.44 -29.73
N ARG A 292 -11.75 7.41 -29.88
CA ARG A 292 -12.53 8.57 -30.34
C ARG A 292 -12.39 9.74 -29.37
N ILE A 293 -12.61 9.49 -28.07
CA ILE A 293 -12.47 10.52 -27.02
C ILE A 293 -11.04 11.10 -27.01
N ILE A 294 -10.02 10.26 -27.15
CA ILE A 294 -8.63 10.70 -27.23
C ILE A 294 -8.40 11.64 -28.42
N ARG A 295 -8.96 11.32 -29.59
CA ARG A 295 -8.83 12.15 -30.80
C ARG A 295 -9.53 13.48 -30.64
N ASP A 296 -10.77 13.46 -30.15
CA ASP A 296 -11.58 14.66 -29.96
C ASP A 296 -10.91 15.60 -28.95
N THR A 297 -10.41 15.05 -27.84
CA THR A 297 -9.73 15.83 -26.79
C THR A 297 -8.41 16.43 -27.26
N LYS A 298 -7.67 15.77 -28.16
CA LYS A 298 -6.43 16.35 -28.73
C LYS A 298 -6.71 17.60 -29.54
N GLY A 299 -7.78 17.61 -30.32
CA GLY A 299 -8.18 18.78 -31.11
C GLY A 299 -8.55 20.00 -30.26
N ASP A 300 -8.91 19.81 -28.99
CA ASP A 300 -9.24 20.89 -28.05
C ASP A 300 -8.03 21.44 -27.27
N VAL A 301 -6.89 20.74 -27.32
CA VAL A 301 -5.66 21.07 -26.55
C VAL A 301 -4.58 21.70 -27.43
N GLU A 302 -4.57 21.39 -28.73
CA GLU A 302 -3.73 22.03 -29.77
C GLU A 302 -4.29 23.41 -30.18
#